data_AF-A0AAE0LTU3-F1
#
_entry.id   AF-A0AAE0LTU3-F1
#
_cell.length_a   1.000
_cell.length_b   1.000
_cell.length_c   1.000
_cell.angle_alpha   90.00
_cell.angle_beta   90.00
_cell.angle_gamma   90.00
#
_symmetry.space_group_name_H-M   'P 1'
#
loop_
_entity.id
_entity.type
_entity.pdbx_description
1 polymer ?
#
loop_
_entity_poly.entity_id
_entity_poly.type
_entity_poly.pdbx_seq_one_letter_code
_entity_poly.pdbx_strand_id
1 'polypeptide(L)'
;MAELIAIAGGIAAIVQLAGTGRRLCKILHQFATDAGAAGVEVRRFANQVRTFSDSIELAERTLFIYCRDHRTSRLVADMEERNILANIDYEAETVRAHLRAIRDRVLNMKSRSVLWATIKWRFNKASILELSPEMESVKTNLNLIIATTQFEALTTVVDAGIASNSEEPNGELQTQM
;
A
#
# COMPACT_ATOMS: atom_id res chain seq x y z
N MET A 1 -11.09 19.65 12.44
CA MET A 1 -11.42 18.39 13.17
C MET A 1 -11.92 17.29 12.24
N ALA A 2 -12.73 17.60 11.23
CA ALA A 2 -13.09 16.64 10.18
C ALA A 2 -11.88 16.15 9.36
N GLU A 3 -10.86 17.00 9.18
CA GLU A 3 -9.64 16.70 8.40
C GLU A 3 -8.83 15.52 8.98
N LEU A 4 -8.62 15.50 10.30
CA LEU A 4 -7.92 14.40 10.97
C LEU A 4 -8.68 13.07 10.91
N ILE A 5 -10.01 13.12 10.82
CA ILE A 5 -10.86 11.92 10.78
C ILE A 5 -10.81 11.29 9.39
N ALA A 6 -10.80 12.09 8.32
CA ALA A 6 -10.70 11.59 6.95
C ALA A 6 -9.33 10.95 6.67
N ILE A 7 -8.25 11.61 7.11
CA ILE A 7 -6.89 11.06 7.01
C ILE A 7 -6.76 9.77 7.82
N ALA A 8 -7.25 9.74 9.06
CA ALA A 8 -7.23 8.54 9.91
C ALA A 8 -8.08 7.39 9.32
N GLY A 9 -9.20 7.71 8.67
CA GLY A 9 -10.09 6.73 8.02
C GLY A 9 -9.40 6.02 6.84
N GLY A 10 -8.83 6.79 5.91
CA GLY A 10 -8.12 6.22 4.75
C GLY A 10 -6.90 5.38 5.17
N ILE A 11 -6.14 5.84 6.16
CA ILE A 11 -5.01 5.10 6.73
C ILE A 11 -5.48 3.79 7.39
N ALA A 12 -6.57 3.81 8.16
CA ALA A 12 -7.11 2.62 8.80
C ALA A 12 -7.57 1.55 7.79
N ALA A 13 -8.08 1.96 6.63
CA ALA A 13 -8.48 1.04 5.57
C ALA A 13 -7.26 0.34 4.93
N ILE A 14 -6.21 1.10 4.67
CA ILE A 14 -4.92 0.61 4.15
C ILE A 14 -4.32 -0.44 5.12
N VAL A 15 -4.32 -0.17 6.44
CA VAL A 15 -3.89 -1.14 7.46
C VAL A 15 -4.70 -2.44 7.38
N GLN A 16 -6.03 -2.34 7.28
CA GLN A 16 -6.90 -3.50 7.24
C GLN A 16 -6.74 -4.31 5.94
N LEU A 17 -6.48 -3.64 4.83
CA LEU A 17 -6.15 -4.25 3.54
C LEU A 17 -4.85 -5.07 3.63
N ALA A 18 -3.76 -4.46 4.12
CA ALA A 18 -2.48 -5.15 4.32
C ALA A 18 -2.63 -6.36 5.25
N GLY A 19 -3.36 -6.19 6.35
CA GLY A 19 -3.66 -7.28 7.29
C GLY A 19 -4.45 -8.43 6.65
N THR A 20 -5.41 -8.11 5.78
CA THR A 20 -6.21 -9.12 5.06
C THR A 20 -5.35 -9.88 4.05
N GLY A 21 -4.52 -9.18 3.27
CA GLY A 21 -3.58 -9.78 2.33
C GLY A 21 -2.59 -10.73 3.02
N ARG A 22 -2.02 -10.34 4.16
CA ARG A 22 -1.15 -11.21 4.98
C ARG A 22 -1.84 -12.49 5.44
N ARG A 23 -3.10 -12.39 5.88
CA ARG A 23 -3.89 -13.56 6.28
C ARG A 23 -4.13 -14.49 5.09
N LEU A 24 -4.48 -13.95 3.93
CA LEU A 24 -4.66 -14.75 2.71
C LEU A 24 -3.34 -15.42 2.30
N CYS A 25 -2.22 -14.70 2.29
CA CYS A 25 -0.90 -15.23 1.97
C CYS A 25 -0.55 -16.46 2.84
N LYS A 26 -0.75 -16.37 4.16
CA LYS A 26 -0.55 -17.51 5.07
C LYS A 26 -1.42 -18.71 4.70
N ILE A 27 -2.69 -18.48 4.36
CA ILE A 27 -3.63 -19.53 3.97
C ILE A 27 -3.23 -20.17 2.63
N LEU A 28 -2.79 -19.37 1.66
CA LEU A 28 -2.29 -19.86 0.37
C LEU A 28 -1.01 -20.68 0.54
N HIS A 29 -0.09 -20.26 1.40
CA HIS A 29 1.11 -21.05 1.70
C HIS A 29 0.78 -22.40 2.34
N GLN A 30 -0.19 -22.43 3.25
CA GLN A 30 -0.68 -23.71 3.81
C GLN A 30 -1.30 -24.58 2.72
N PHE A 31 -2.21 -24.01 1.91
CA PHE A 31 -2.86 -24.73 0.83
C PHE A 31 -1.86 -25.25 -0.22
N ALA A 32 -0.79 -24.50 -0.49
CA ALA A 32 0.25 -24.92 -1.43
C ALA A 32 0.98 -26.20 -1.01
N THR A 33 1.14 -26.43 0.28
CA THR A 33 1.72 -27.67 0.81
C THR A 33 0.81 -28.87 0.51
N ASP A 34 -0.50 -28.67 0.56
CA ASP A 34 -1.51 -29.71 0.35
C ASP A 34 -1.86 -29.93 -1.14
N ALA A 35 -1.51 -28.97 -2.02
CA ALA A 35 -1.94 -28.93 -3.42
C ALA A 35 -0.99 -29.63 -4.42
N GLY A 36 0.05 -30.33 -3.94
CA GLY A 36 0.95 -31.11 -4.78
C GLY A 36 1.56 -30.28 -5.93
N ALA A 37 1.36 -30.72 -7.18
CA ALA A 37 1.88 -30.05 -8.37
C ALA A 37 1.37 -28.61 -8.55
N ALA A 38 0.14 -28.30 -8.10
CA ALA A 38 -0.38 -26.93 -8.11
C ALA A 38 0.29 -26.02 -7.07
N GLY A 39 0.96 -26.60 -6.06
CA GLY A 39 1.55 -25.85 -4.97
C GLY A 39 2.64 -24.85 -5.38
N VAL A 40 3.33 -25.06 -6.51
CA VAL A 40 4.30 -24.08 -7.04
C VAL A 40 3.60 -22.80 -7.46
N GLU A 41 2.50 -22.93 -8.20
CA GLU A 41 1.73 -21.80 -8.68
C GLU A 41 1.00 -21.07 -7.54
N VAL A 42 0.40 -21.83 -6.61
CA VAL A 42 -0.21 -21.26 -5.41
C VAL A 42 0.81 -20.45 -4.60
N ARG A 43 2.05 -20.96 -4.45
CA ARG A 43 3.14 -20.22 -3.78
C ARG A 43 3.53 -18.95 -4.52
N ARG A 44 3.57 -18.97 -5.85
CA ARG A 44 3.83 -17.77 -6.66
C ARG A 44 2.77 -16.71 -6.38
N PHE A 45 1.50 -17.09 -6.39
CA PHE A 45 0.41 -16.16 -6.09
C PHE A 45 0.45 -15.68 -4.63
N ALA A 46 0.75 -16.55 -3.67
CA ALA A 46 0.93 -16.18 -2.26
C ALA A 46 2.03 -15.11 -2.10
N ASN A 47 3.13 -15.25 -2.84
CA ASN A 47 4.20 -14.24 -2.86
C ASN A 47 3.74 -12.92 -3.46
N GLN A 48 2.92 -12.92 -4.52
CA GLN A 48 2.35 -11.67 -5.06
C GLN A 48 1.47 -10.96 -4.03
N VAL A 49 0.59 -11.71 -3.34
CA VAL A 49 -0.25 -11.18 -2.25
C VAL A 49 0.60 -10.64 -1.09
N ARG A 50 1.72 -11.30 -0.78
CA ARG A 50 2.69 -10.83 0.24
C ARG A 50 3.32 -9.50 -0.18
N THR A 51 3.92 -9.45 -1.36
CA THR A 51 4.55 -8.23 -1.90
C THR A 51 3.57 -7.07 -1.93
N PHE A 52 2.34 -7.32 -2.39
CA PHE A 52 1.26 -6.35 -2.30
C PHE A 52 1.06 -5.87 -0.86
N SER A 53 0.82 -6.77 0.09
CA SER A 53 0.56 -6.40 1.49
C SER A 53 1.69 -5.58 2.12
N ASP A 54 2.94 -5.91 1.80
CA ASP A 54 4.11 -5.20 2.31
C ASP A 54 4.25 -3.81 1.67
N SER A 55 3.92 -3.65 0.38
CA SER A 55 3.83 -2.33 -0.26
C SER A 55 2.73 -1.47 0.35
N ILE A 56 1.57 -2.05 0.65
CA ILE A 56 0.45 -1.34 1.30
C ILE A 56 0.84 -0.86 2.70
N GLU A 57 1.54 -1.68 3.50
CA GLU A 57 2.02 -1.25 4.82
C GLU A 57 3.10 -0.16 4.73
N LEU A 58 4.00 -0.24 3.75
CA LEU A 58 4.99 0.81 3.55
C LEU A 58 4.33 2.14 3.17
N ALA A 59 3.32 2.08 2.29
CA ALA A 59 2.54 3.25 1.90
C ALA A 59 1.85 3.90 3.09
N GLU A 60 1.20 3.09 3.92
CA GLU A 60 0.54 3.52 5.16
C GLU A 60 1.49 4.31 6.06
N ARG A 61 2.63 3.71 6.41
CA ARG A 61 3.60 4.35 7.30
C ARG A 61 4.15 5.63 6.73
N THR A 62 4.44 5.64 5.43
CA THR A 62 5.00 6.81 4.74
C THR A 62 3.99 7.95 4.73
N LEU A 63 2.74 7.67 4.35
CA LEU A 63 1.68 8.67 4.31
C LEU A 63 1.32 9.18 5.70
N PHE A 64 1.25 8.30 6.70
CA PHE A 64 0.99 8.68 8.07
C PHE A 64 2.04 9.67 8.61
N ILE A 65 3.32 9.36 8.40
CA ILE A 65 4.42 10.24 8.80
C ILE A 65 4.35 11.56 8.03
N TYR A 66 4.16 11.50 6.71
CA TYR A 66 4.11 12.69 5.86
C TYR A 66 2.98 13.65 6.26
N CYS A 67 1.74 13.15 6.34
CA CYS A 67 0.58 13.94 6.73
C CYS A 67 0.69 14.48 8.17
N ARG A 68 1.37 13.75 9.07
CA ARG A 68 1.60 14.21 10.44
C ARG A 68 2.60 15.37 10.48
N ASP A 69 3.70 15.25 9.75
CA ASP A 69 4.84 16.16 9.83
C ASP A 69 4.66 17.38 8.90
N HIS A 70 3.86 17.27 7.84
CA HIS A 70 3.64 18.30 6.82
C HIS A 70 2.16 18.69 6.67
N ARG A 71 1.44 18.88 7.79
CA ARG A 71 -0.01 19.18 7.79
C ARG A 71 -0.41 20.40 6.94
N THR A 72 0.49 21.36 6.77
CA THR A 72 0.25 22.59 6.01
C THR A 72 0.82 22.52 4.60
N SER A 73 1.29 21.34 4.14
CA SER A 73 1.79 21.19 2.77
C SER A 73 0.65 21.38 1.78
N ARG A 74 0.98 21.96 0.62
CA ARG A 74 0.02 22.15 -0.45
C ARG A 74 -0.49 20.82 -0.98
N LEU A 75 0.37 19.79 -1.04
CA LEU A 75 -0.06 18.45 -1.42
C LEU A 75 -1.05 17.84 -0.45
N VAL A 76 -0.89 18.05 0.87
CA VAL A 76 -1.88 17.56 1.85
C VAL A 76 -3.24 18.23 1.59
N ALA A 77 -3.25 19.55 1.36
CA ALA A 77 -4.47 20.27 0.98
C ALA A 77 -5.05 19.78 -0.36
N ASP A 78 -4.21 19.54 -1.37
CA ASP A 78 -4.64 19.03 -2.68
C ASP A 78 -5.18 17.58 -2.58
N MET A 79 -4.60 16.75 -1.72
CA MET A 79 -5.07 15.39 -1.43
C MET A 79 -6.44 15.40 -0.76
N GLU A 80 -6.68 16.36 0.14
CA GLU A 80 -7.96 16.57 0.79
C GLU A 80 -9.02 17.09 -0.19
N GLU A 81 -8.71 18.16 -0.93
CA GLU A 81 -9.64 18.76 -1.90
C GLU A 81 -10.09 17.75 -2.96
N ARG A 82 -9.14 16.94 -3.45
CA ARG A 82 -9.39 15.91 -4.47
C ARG A 82 -9.88 14.59 -3.89
N ASN A 83 -10.09 14.49 -2.58
CA ASN A 83 -10.55 13.29 -1.89
C ASN A 83 -9.70 12.04 -2.21
N ILE A 84 -8.39 12.23 -2.39
CA ILE A 84 -7.47 11.16 -2.82
C ILE A 84 -7.48 10.00 -1.81
N LEU A 85 -7.43 10.31 -0.51
CA LEU A 85 -7.45 9.28 0.53
C LEU A 85 -8.79 8.55 0.63
N ALA A 86 -9.90 9.23 0.34
CA ALA A 86 -11.23 8.59 0.32
C ALA A 86 -11.41 7.67 -0.89
N ASN A 87 -10.86 8.05 -2.05
CA ASN A 87 -10.85 7.17 -3.22
C ASN A 87 -10.00 5.92 -2.99
N ILE A 88 -8.85 6.06 -2.32
CA ILE A 88 -8.01 4.93 -1.90
C ILE A 88 -8.74 4.04 -0.89
N ASP A 89 -9.46 4.62 0.07
CA ASP A 89 -10.29 3.86 1.01
C ASP A 89 -11.30 2.99 0.26
N TYR A 90 -12.03 3.58 -0.69
CA TYR A 90 -12.99 2.86 -1.52
C TYR A 90 -12.35 1.72 -2.35
N GLU A 91 -11.23 2.00 -3.02
CA GLU A 91 -10.49 0.98 -3.77
C GLU A 91 -9.95 -0.12 -2.83
N ALA A 92 -9.41 0.26 -1.68
CA ALA A 92 -8.88 -0.66 -0.69
C ALA A 92 -9.98 -1.56 -0.13
N GLU A 93 -11.17 -1.04 0.13
CA GLU A 93 -12.31 -1.82 0.61
C GLU A 93 -12.77 -2.84 -0.43
N THR A 94 -12.80 -2.44 -1.70
CA THR A 94 -13.15 -3.32 -2.82
C THR A 94 -12.17 -4.50 -2.92
N VAL A 95 -10.86 -4.22 -2.95
CA VAL A 95 -9.82 -5.27 -2.98
C VAL A 95 -9.87 -6.12 -1.72
N ARG A 96 -10.15 -5.53 -0.56
CA ARG A 96 -10.29 -6.25 0.71
C ARG A 96 -11.45 -7.23 0.68
N ALA A 97 -12.59 -6.85 0.12
CA ALA A 97 -13.73 -7.73 -0.05
C ALA A 97 -13.38 -8.93 -0.95
N HIS A 98 -12.71 -8.69 -2.08
CA HIS A 98 -12.24 -9.76 -2.96
C HIS A 98 -11.19 -10.68 -2.30
N LEU A 99 -10.24 -10.13 -1.54
CA LEU A 99 -9.29 -10.91 -0.74
C LEU A 99 -9.99 -11.83 0.26
N ARG A 100 -11.05 -11.35 0.91
CA ARG A 100 -11.87 -12.16 1.84
C ARG A 100 -12.61 -13.26 1.10
N ALA A 101 -13.25 -12.96 -0.03
CA ALA A 101 -13.94 -13.96 -0.84
C ALA A 101 -12.99 -15.07 -1.32
N ILE A 102 -11.79 -14.70 -1.79
CA ILE A 102 -10.75 -15.65 -2.20
C ILE A 102 -10.26 -16.46 -0.99
N ARG A 103 -10.05 -15.83 0.17
CA ARG A 103 -9.68 -16.54 1.39
C ARG A 103 -10.68 -17.65 1.72
N ASP A 104 -11.97 -17.33 1.74
CA ASP A 104 -13.01 -18.30 2.09
C ASP A 104 -13.07 -19.42 1.06
N ARG A 105 -12.92 -19.08 -0.23
CA ARG A 105 -12.81 -20.08 -1.31
C ARG A 105 -11.61 -21.01 -1.12
N VAL A 106 -10.43 -20.48 -0.80
CA VAL A 106 -9.22 -21.31 -0.56
C VAL A 106 -9.38 -22.21 0.65
N LEU A 107 -10.01 -21.72 1.73
CA LEU A 107 -10.32 -22.54 2.90
C LEU A 107 -11.26 -23.70 2.54
N ASN A 108 -12.25 -23.46 1.68
CA ASN A 108 -13.17 -24.50 1.18
C ASN A 108 -12.53 -25.47 0.17
N MET A 109 -11.37 -25.12 -0.38
CA MET A 109 -10.60 -26.00 -1.27
C MET A 109 -9.74 -27.02 -0.52
N LYS A 110 -9.48 -26.82 0.78
CA LYS A 110 -8.72 -27.78 1.59
C LYS A 110 -9.37 -29.16 1.50
N SER A 111 -8.56 -30.18 1.22
CA SER A 111 -8.99 -31.56 1.04
C SER A 111 -7.94 -32.49 1.65
N ARG A 112 -8.37 -33.64 2.19
CA ARG A 112 -7.45 -34.69 2.66
C ARG A 112 -6.67 -35.34 1.51
N SER A 113 -7.14 -35.18 0.28
CA SER A 113 -6.51 -35.76 -0.90
C SER A 113 -5.91 -34.68 -1.78
N VAL A 114 -4.61 -34.84 -2.06
CA VAL A 114 -3.79 -33.96 -2.90
C VAL A 114 -4.35 -33.84 -4.33
N LEU A 115 -4.85 -34.94 -4.89
CA LEU A 115 -5.48 -34.95 -6.23
C LEU A 115 -6.72 -34.05 -6.27
N TRP A 116 -7.59 -34.17 -5.26
CA TRP A 116 -8.78 -33.34 -5.17
C TRP A 116 -8.45 -31.87 -4.94
N ALA A 117 -7.45 -31.56 -4.12
CA ALA A 117 -6.97 -30.17 -3.94
C ALA A 117 -6.43 -29.57 -5.25
N THR A 118 -5.67 -30.35 -6.03
CA THR A 118 -5.12 -29.95 -7.33
C THR A 118 -6.24 -29.66 -8.35
N ILE A 119 -7.25 -30.53 -8.42
CA ILE A 119 -8.39 -30.36 -9.32
C ILE A 119 -9.18 -29.11 -8.94
N LYS A 120 -9.51 -28.93 -7.65
CA LYS A 120 -10.21 -27.72 -7.16
C LYS A 120 -9.43 -26.45 -7.48
N TRP A 121 -8.11 -26.44 -7.32
CA TRP A 121 -7.28 -25.31 -7.72
C TRP A 121 -7.45 -25.00 -9.20
N ARG A 122 -7.33 -26.00 -10.10
CA ARG A 122 -7.48 -25.77 -11.54
C ARG A 122 -8.79 -25.11 -11.93
N PHE A 123 -9.91 -25.51 -11.31
CA PHE A 123 -11.22 -24.91 -11.61
C PHE A 123 -11.38 -23.49 -11.04
N ASN A 124 -10.73 -23.17 -9.92
CA ASN A 124 -10.87 -21.86 -9.28
C ASN A 124 -9.76 -20.87 -9.64
N LYS A 125 -8.67 -21.34 -10.24
CA LYS A 125 -7.45 -20.57 -10.52
C LYS A 125 -7.74 -19.25 -11.24
N ALA A 126 -8.50 -19.28 -12.34
CA ALA A 126 -8.74 -18.08 -13.13
C ALA A 126 -9.33 -16.95 -12.28
N SER A 127 -10.41 -17.25 -11.57
CA SER A 127 -11.08 -16.30 -10.68
C SER A 127 -10.23 -15.88 -9.47
N ILE A 128 -9.32 -16.74 -8.98
CA ILE A 128 -8.38 -16.35 -7.91
C ILE A 128 -7.31 -15.39 -8.44
N LEU A 129 -6.82 -15.62 -9.66
CA LEU A 129 -5.75 -14.81 -10.26
C LEU A 129 -6.25 -13.47 -10.81
N GLU A 130 -7.54 -13.31 -11.07
CA GLU A 130 -8.20 -12.03 -11.42
C GLU A 130 -7.97 -10.93 -10.37
N LEU A 131 -7.64 -11.29 -9.12
CA LEU A 131 -7.27 -10.34 -8.08
C LEU A 131 -5.92 -9.64 -8.36
N SER A 132 -5.04 -10.24 -9.15
CA SER A 132 -3.71 -9.71 -9.43
C SER A 132 -3.73 -8.29 -10.03
N PRO A 133 -4.47 -8.02 -11.12
CA PRO A 133 -4.57 -6.67 -11.68
C PRO A 133 -5.15 -5.65 -10.69
N GLU A 134 -6.14 -6.04 -9.87
CA GLU A 134 -6.73 -5.13 -8.87
C GLU A 134 -5.72 -4.76 -7.78
N MET A 135 -4.98 -5.74 -7.25
CA MET A 135 -3.88 -5.50 -6.32
C MET A 135 -2.80 -4.59 -6.92
N GLU A 136 -2.44 -4.82 -8.19
CA GLU A 136 -1.44 -4.00 -8.88
C GLU A 136 -1.93 -2.56 -9.11
N SER A 137 -3.23 -2.35 -9.38
CA SER A 137 -3.82 -1.02 -9.50
C SER A 137 -3.66 -0.22 -8.20
N VAL A 138 -4.12 -0.78 -7.07
CA VAL A 138 -4.04 -0.12 -5.76
C VAL A 138 -2.58 0.12 -5.35
N LYS A 139 -1.70 -0.86 -5.57
CA LYS A 139 -0.27 -0.71 -5.31
C LYS A 139 0.34 0.43 -6.11
N THR A 140 -0.02 0.54 -7.39
CA THR A 140 0.50 1.59 -8.29
C THR A 140 0.02 2.97 -7.87
N ASN A 141 -1.27 3.11 -7.55
CA ASN A 141 -1.85 4.37 -7.05
C ASN A 141 -1.16 4.83 -5.76
N LEU A 142 -0.95 3.93 -4.81
CA LEU A 142 -0.25 4.25 -3.56
C LEU A 142 1.22 4.59 -3.77
N ASN A 143 1.93 3.85 -4.64
CA ASN A 143 3.32 4.16 -4.96
C ASN A 143 3.48 5.52 -5.63
N LEU A 144 2.54 5.92 -6.50
CA LEU A 144 2.54 7.23 -7.12
C LEU A 144 2.42 8.32 -6.05
N ILE A 145 1.48 8.15 -5.12
CA ILE A 145 1.29 9.07 -4.00
C ILE A 145 2.54 9.18 -3.13
N ILE A 146 3.15 8.04 -2.77
CA ILE A 146 4.41 8.02 -2.02
C ILE A 146 5.49 8.80 -2.79
N ALA A 147 5.67 8.53 -4.08
CA ALA A 147 6.66 9.21 -4.89
C ALA A 147 6.42 10.73 -4.93
N THR A 148 5.16 11.17 -5.03
CA THR A 148 4.79 12.59 -4.96
C THR A 148 5.12 13.20 -3.60
N THR A 149 4.81 12.51 -2.49
CA THR A 149 5.16 13.02 -1.14
C THR A 149 6.67 13.11 -0.92
N GLN A 150 7.44 12.13 -1.41
CA GLN A 150 8.90 12.15 -1.33
C GLN A 150 9.50 13.28 -2.17
N PHE A 151 8.95 13.53 -3.36
CA PHE A 151 9.38 14.63 -4.21
C PHE A 151 9.12 15.98 -3.56
N GLU A 152 7.93 16.20 -2.98
CA GLU A 152 7.63 17.45 -2.26
C GLU A 152 8.51 17.64 -1.02
N ALA A 153 8.78 16.57 -0.27
CA ALA A 153 9.70 16.61 0.88
C ALA A 153 11.13 17.00 0.46
N LEU A 154 11.60 16.52 -0.69
CA LEU A 154 12.92 16.89 -1.22
C LEU A 154 12.96 18.35 -1.70
N THR A 155 11.94 18.81 -2.41
CA THR A 155 11.89 20.20 -2.88
C THR A 155 11.85 21.19 -1.72
N THR A 156 11.07 20.90 -0.68
CA THR A 156 10.99 21.77 0.50
C THR A 156 12.31 21.87 1.27
N VAL A 157 13.07 20.78 1.38
CA VAL A 157 14.41 20.78 1.98
C VAL A 157 15.40 21.59 1.13
N VAL A 158 15.36 21.44 -0.20
CA VAL A 158 16.22 22.19 -1.11
C VAL A 158 15.93 23.68 -1.04
N ASP A 159 14.65 24.07 -1.07
CA ASP A 159 14.24 25.47 -0.99
C ASP A 159 14.67 26.11 0.35
N ALA A 160 14.54 25.38 1.46
CA ALA A 160 15.01 25.83 2.77
C ALA A 160 16.54 25.99 2.82
N GLY A 161 17.29 25.07 2.21
CA GLY A 161 18.76 25.15 2.15
C GLY A 161 19.28 26.28 1.25
N ILE A 162 18.56 26.61 0.17
CA ILE A 162 18.87 27.77 -0.67
C ILE A 162 18.60 29.06 0.11
N ALA A 163 17.46 29.15 0.81
CA ALA A 163 17.10 30.31 1.61
C ALA A 163 18.10 30.58 2.75
N SER A 164 18.57 29.55 3.46
CA SER A 164 19.56 29.69 4.53
C SER A 164 20.94 30.14 4.03
N ASN A 165 21.33 29.74 2.82
CA ASN A 165 22.60 30.17 2.22
C ASN A 165 22.56 31.61 1.67
N SER A 166 21.37 32.15 1.42
CA SER A 166 21.19 33.54 0.98
C SER A 166 21.17 34.56 2.13
N GLU A 167 21.13 34.12 3.39
CA GLU A 167 21.06 34.97 4.58
C GLU A 167 22.39 35.14 5.34
N GLU A 168 23.53 34.64 4.86
CA GLU A 168 24.83 35.00 5.44
C GLU A 168 25.10 36.50 5.19
N PRO A 169 25.13 37.36 6.23
CA PRO A 169 25.42 38.76 6.06
C PRO A 169 26.90 38.90 5.75
N ASN A 170 27.19 39.67 4.70
CA ASN A 170 28.51 40.19 4.35
C ASN A 170 29.02 41.04 5.54
N GLY A 171 29.59 40.38 6.54
CA GLY A 171 30.10 40.99 7.76
C GLY A 171 31.45 41.62 7.51
N GLU A 172 31.45 42.95 7.49
CA GLU A 172 32.53 43.81 8.00
C GLU A 172 33.93 43.66 7.36
N LEU A 173 34.18 44.45 6.31
CA LEU A 173 35.47 45.14 6.22
C LEU A 173 35.29 46.52 6.86
N GLN A 174 35.48 46.54 8.18
CA GLN A 174 35.68 47.75 8.96
C GLN A 174 36.86 48.52 8.38
N THR A 175 36.59 49.78 8.13
CA THR A 175 37.54 50.86 7.90
C THR A 175 38.58 50.86 9.02
N GLN A 176 39.85 50.64 8.70
CA GLN A 176 40.98 51.00 9.57
C GLN A 176 41.90 51.96 8.83
N MET A 177 41.90 53.18 9.37
CA MET A 177 42.90 54.27 9.38
C MET A 177 43.78 54.49 8.14
#